data_AF-A0A2A7GY42-F1
#
_entry.id   AF-A0A2A7GY42-F1
#
_cell.length_a   1.000
_cell.length_b   1.000
_cell.length_c   1.000
_cell.angle_alpha   90.00
_cell.angle_beta   90.00
_cell.angle_gamma   90.00
#
_symmetry.space_group_name_H-M   'P 1'
#
loop_
_entity.id
_entity.type
_entity.pdbx_description
1 polymer ?
#
loop_
_entity_poly.entity_id
_entity_poly.type
_entity_poly.pdbx_seq_one_letter_code
_entity_poly.pdbx_strand_id
1 'polypeptide(L)'
;MEEHKPKVLVLGSCHMSEHEELLSDRRQAEIEELVSFVQKFSPTKIAVEVITDENDRLNEQFKQYKLGTYKLVLNEIDQIGFRMAANLQHEQIYAVDWMGGSDVTDVWEVHGWAKKNQPQLFEEIFGWVPELELTDDKSVLDFYKELNDPVLLNKLHKLYVNMARIGDFGHYVGMEWLTWWYKRNLIMYSNIARLIDSPEERILFIVGSSHCSIVSKFLEEGENCVVVSPQNYLYENHHALK
;
A
#
# COMPACT_ATOMS: atom_id res chain seq x y z
N MET A 1 13.00 22.69 20.92
CA MET A 1 13.64 21.95 19.82
C MET A 1 12.62 20.95 19.35
N GLU A 2 12.11 21.08 18.12
CA GLU A 2 11.35 20.00 17.50
C GLU A 2 12.28 18.80 17.39
N GLU A 3 11.90 17.72 18.06
CA GLU A 3 12.57 16.44 17.96
C GLU A 3 12.46 16.00 16.50
N HIS A 4 13.59 15.99 15.77
CA HIS A 4 13.62 15.51 14.40
C HIS A 4 13.32 14.01 14.46
N LYS A 5 12.09 13.64 14.11
CA LYS A 5 11.64 12.25 14.06
C LYS A 5 11.55 11.81 12.61
N PRO A 6 11.92 10.55 12.32
CA PRO A 6 11.80 9.99 10.98
C PRO A 6 10.34 9.99 10.54
N LYS A 7 10.10 10.06 9.24
CA LYS A 7 8.77 10.19 8.64
C LYS A 7 8.47 8.99 7.77
N VAL A 8 7.27 8.43 7.91
CA VAL A 8 6.79 7.35 7.04
C VAL A 8 5.51 7.78 6.36
N LEU A 9 5.50 7.77 5.03
CA LEU A 9 4.31 7.97 4.21
C LEU A 9 3.85 6.62 3.66
N VAL A 10 2.64 6.20 4.01
CA VAL A 10 2.05 4.95 3.50
C VAL A 10 1.12 5.27 2.34
N LEU A 11 1.55 4.93 1.12
CA LEU A 11 0.81 5.18 -0.12
C LEU A 11 0.05 3.90 -0.54
N GLY A 12 -1.28 3.99 -0.51
CA GLY A 12 -2.18 2.99 -1.04
C GLY A 12 -2.14 2.94 -2.57
N SER A 13 -2.08 1.72 -3.08
CA SER A 13 -2.02 1.38 -4.50
C SER A 13 -3.06 0.32 -4.85
N CYS A 14 -3.24 0.08 -6.15
CA CYS A 14 -3.99 -1.03 -6.72
C CYS A 14 -3.03 -2.02 -7.40
N HIS A 15 -3.48 -3.24 -7.67
CA HIS A 15 -2.74 -4.17 -8.51
C HIS A 15 -2.78 -3.70 -9.96
N MET A 16 -1.77 -2.95 -10.39
CA MET A 16 -1.79 -2.34 -11.73
C MET A 16 -1.89 -3.37 -12.86
N SER A 17 -1.47 -4.62 -12.62
CA SER A 17 -1.59 -5.74 -13.57
C SER A 17 -3.03 -6.03 -14.01
N GLU A 18 -4.03 -5.56 -13.28
CA GLU A 18 -5.46 -5.70 -13.60
C GLU A 18 -5.97 -4.56 -14.50
N HIS A 19 -5.12 -3.58 -14.82
CA HIS A 19 -5.47 -2.35 -15.52
C HIS A 19 -4.61 -2.15 -16.78
N GLU A 20 -4.81 -2.98 -17.81
CA GLU A 20 -4.03 -2.93 -19.06
C GLU A 20 -4.02 -1.53 -19.72
N GLU A 21 -5.08 -0.75 -19.53
CA GLU A 21 -5.22 0.62 -20.03
C GLU A 21 -4.13 1.57 -19.53
N LEU A 22 -3.49 1.26 -18.39
CA LEU A 22 -2.41 2.05 -17.80
C LEU A 22 -1.16 2.10 -18.68
N LEU A 23 -1.01 1.20 -19.65
CA LEU A 23 0.11 1.20 -20.60
C LEU A 23 -0.02 2.23 -21.73
N SER A 24 -1.18 2.86 -21.89
CA SER A 24 -1.35 3.91 -22.91
C SER A 24 -0.51 5.15 -22.61
N ASP A 25 -0.06 5.86 -23.66
CA ASP A 25 0.78 7.07 -23.52
C ASP A 25 0.14 8.12 -22.59
N ARG A 26 -1.18 8.27 -22.67
CA ARG A 26 -1.94 9.16 -21.76
C ARG A 26 -1.76 8.74 -20.30
N ARG A 27 -2.01 7.47 -19.99
CA ARG A 27 -1.94 6.96 -18.61
C ARG A 27 -0.50 6.93 -18.09
N GLN A 28 0.49 6.69 -18.94
CA GLN A 28 1.90 6.80 -18.56
C GLN A 28 2.28 8.23 -18.17
N ALA A 29 1.78 9.25 -18.88
CA ALA A 29 1.94 10.64 -18.47
C ALA A 29 1.24 10.96 -17.14
N GLU A 30 0.04 10.42 -16.90
CA GLU A 30 -0.68 10.57 -15.62
C GLU A 30 0.04 9.86 -14.45
N ILE A 31 0.69 8.72 -14.70
CA ILE A 31 1.55 8.03 -13.72
C ILE A 31 2.79 8.89 -13.40
N GLU A 32 3.44 9.48 -14.41
CA GLU A 32 4.57 10.38 -14.20
C GLU A 32 4.16 11.63 -13.39
N GLU A 33 2.97 12.16 -13.65
CA GLU A 33 2.37 13.22 -12.83
C GLU A 33 2.18 12.77 -11.38
N LEU A 34 1.54 11.62 -11.14
CA LEU A 34 1.39 11.05 -9.80
C LEU A 34 2.75 10.91 -9.08
N VAL A 35 3.76 10.34 -9.76
CA VAL A 35 5.12 10.20 -9.24
C VAL A 35 5.68 11.56 -8.84
N SER A 36 5.51 12.59 -9.67
CA SER A 36 6.01 13.93 -9.38
C SER A 36 5.39 14.55 -8.11
N PHE A 37 4.11 14.28 -7.84
CA PHE A 37 3.44 14.74 -6.62
C PHE A 37 3.98 14.02 -5.38
N VAL A 38 4.03 12.70 -5.41
CA VAL A 38 4.52 11.91 -4.26
C VAL A 38 6.01 12.16 -4.02
N GLN A 39 6.81 12.40 -5.06
CA GLN A 39 8.24 12.68 -4.97
C GLN A 39 8.56 13.98 -4.20
N LYS A 40 7.60 14.92 -4.06
CA LYS A 40 7.73 16.09 -3.16
C LYS A 40 7.87 15.69 -1.70
N PHE A 41 7.48 14.46 -1.32
CA PHE A 41 7.82 13.89 -0.04
C PHE A 41 9.33 13.65 0.09
N SER A 42 10.12 13.70 -0.98
CA SER A 42 11.58 13.50 -0.96
C SER A 42 11.99 12.29 -0.09
N PRO A 43 11.44 11.09 -0.38
CA PRO A 43 11.79 9.90 0.38
C PRO A 43 13.29 9.63 0.26
N THR A 44 13.93 9.28 1.36
CA THR A 44 15.32 8.78 1.40
C THR A 44 15.37 7.27 1.17
N LYS A 45 14.27 6.57 1.44
CA LYS A 45 14.07 5.15 1.14
C LYS A 45 12.67 4.91 0.60
N ILE A 46 12.54 3.95 -0.31
CA ILE A 46 11.25 3.49 -0.84
C ILE A 46 11.10 2.01 -0.46
N ALA A 47 10.07 1.70 0.32
CA ALA A 47 9.68 0.36 0.71
C ALA A 47 8.50 -0.12 -0.14
N VAL A 48 8.46 -1.40 -0.49
CA VAL A 48 7.43 -1.97 -1.36
C VAL A 48 6.92 -3.31 -0.87
N GLU A 49 5.68 -3.62 -1.23
CA GLU A 49 4.97 -4.88 -0.94
C GLU A 49 5.55 -6.06 -1.75
N VAL A 50 6.82 -6.38 -1.50
CA VAL A 50 7.54 -7.54 -2.04
C VAL A 50 8.10 -8.33 -0.86
N ILE A 51 8.02 -9.65 -0.92
CA ILE A 51 8.55 -10.49 0.16
C ILE A 51 10.05 -10.26 0.32
N THR A 52 10.52 -10.16 1.56
CA THR A 52 11.92 -9.83 1.86
C THR A 52 12.96 -10.75 1.19
N ASP A 53 12.62 -12.02 0.97
CA ASP A 53 13.49 -13.00 0.28
C ASP A 53 13.76 -12.63 -1.20
N GLU A 54 12.89 -11.82 -1.82
CA GLU A 54 13.03 -11.36 -3.20
C GLU A 54 13.77 -10.01 -3.33
N ASN A 55 14.26 -9.44 -2.24
CA ASN A 55 14.90 -8.12 -2.23
C ASN A 55 16.08 -8.02 -3.22
N ASP A 56 16.88 -9.08 -3.34
CA ASP A 56 18.02 -9.10 -4.27
C ASP A 56 17.56 -9.09 -5.73
N ARG A 57 16.51 -9.86 -6.05
CA ARG A 57 15.92 -9.90 -7.39
C ARG A 57 15.31 -8.55 -7.76
N LEU A 58 14.56 -7.95 -6.83
CA LEU A 58 13.95 -6.64 -6.98
C LEU A 58 15.01 -5.57 -7.30
N ASN A 59 16.13 -5.57 -6.57
CA ASN A 59 17.19 -4.59 -6.79
C ASN A 59 18.05 -4.86 -8.03
N GLU A 60 18.16 -6.11 -8.48
CA GLU A 60 18.75 -6.42 -9.79
C GLU A 60 17.90 -5.83 -10.92
N GLN A 61 16.59 -5.99 -10.88
CA GLN A 61 15.66 -5.38 -11.84
C GLN A 61 15.74 -3.84 -11.80
N PHE A 62 15.77 -3.25 -10.61
CA PHE A 62 15.92 -1.80 -10.47
C PHE A 62 17.24 -1.27 -11.06
N LYS A 63 18.36 -1.97 -10.85
CA LYS A 63 19.65 -1.61 -11.47
C LYS A 63 19.58 -1.69 -12.99
N GLN A 64 18.98 -2.75 -13.53
CA GLN A 64 18.78 -2.89 -14.98
C GLN A 64 17.89 -1.80 -15.55
N TYR A 65 16.88 -1.34 -14.80
CA TYR A 65 16.04 -0.20 -15.16
C TYR A 65 16.83 1.10 -15.21
N LYS A 66 17.66 1.39 -14.20
CA LYS A 66 18.58 2.55 -14.21
C LYS A 66 19.56 2.53 -15.40
N LEU A 67 19.93 1.35 -15.89
CA LEU A 67 20.79 1.16 -17.06
C LEU A 67 20.03 1.22 -18.41
N GLY A 68 18.70 1.35 -18.39
CA GLY A 68 17.85 1.34 -19.59
C GLY A 68 17.70 -0.03 -20.26
N THR A 69 18.10 -1.11 -19.56
CA THR A 69 18.06 -2.50 -20.06
C THR A 69 16.82 -3.27 -19.62
N TYR A 70 16.07 -2.73 -18.67
CA TYR A 70 14.80 -3.27 -18.20
C TYR A 70 13.66 -2.33 -18.58
N LYS A 71 12.62 -2.89 -19.21
CA LYS A 71 11.39 -2.17 -19.55
C LYS A 71 10.41 -2.35 -18.40
N LEU A 72 9.90 -1.24 -17.86
CA LEU A 72 8.88 -1.27 -16.81
C LEU A 72 7.69 -2.12 -17.25
N VAL A 73 7.30 -3.04 -16.37
CA VAL A 73 6.10 -3.84 -16.54
C VAL A 73 4.90 -3.16 -15.89
N LEU A 74 3.71 -3.69 -16.16
CA LEU A 74 2.47 -3.20 -15.58
C LEU A 74 2.35 -3.69 -14.12
N ASN A 75 3.08 -3.02 -13.24
CA ASN A 75 3.08 -3.24 -11.80
C ASN A 75 3.38 -1.92 -11.08
N GLU A 76 2.76 -1.68 -9.94
CA GLU A 76 2.90 -0.45 -9.14
C GLU A 76 4.33 -0.21 -8.63
N ILE A 77 5.10 -1.26 -8.34
CA ILE A 77 6.50 -1.18 -7.95
C ILE A 77 7.32 -0.60 -9.09
N ASP A 78 7.08 -1.06 -10.32
CA ASP A 78 7.74 -0.56 -11.52
C ASP A 78 7.29 0.86 -11.88
N GLN A 79 5.98 1.03 -12.03
CA GLN A 79 5.38 2.25 -12.55
C GLN A 79 5.51 3.41 -11.58
N ILE A 80 5.58 3.17 -10.27
CA ILE A 80 5.73 4.23 -9.25
C ILE A 80 7.07 4.11 -8.56
N GLY A 81 7.38 2.94 -7.97
CA GLY A 81 8.57 2.73 -7.15
C GLY A 81 9.88 2.93 -7.91
N PHE A 82 10.09 2.22 -9.03
CA PHE A 82 11.32 2.30 -9.82
C PHE A 82 11.49 3.68 -10.45
N ARG A 83 10.43 4.25 -11.04
CA ARG A 83 10.45 5.62 -11.58
C ARG A 83 10.92 6.62 -10.53
N MET A 84 10.29 6.60 -9.36
CA MET A 84 10.60 7.54 -8.28
C MET A 84 12.01 7.33 -7.72
N ALA A 85 12.40 6.07 -7.47
CA ALA A 85 13.73 5.74 -6.99
C ALA A 85 14.82 6.18 -7.98
N ALA A 86 14.59 6.02 -9.29
CA ALA A 86 15.51 6.49 -10.32
C ALA A 86 15.59 8.02 -10.38
N ASN A 87 14.45 8.72 -10.34
CA ASN A 87 14.39 10.19 -10.32
C ASN A 87 15.13 10.79 -9.12
N LEU A 88 15.07 10.12 -7.96
CA LEU A 88 15.75 10.51 -6.72
C LEU A 88 17.18 9.95 -6.61
N GLN A 89 17.66 9.25 -7.64
CA GLN A 89 19.00 8.66 -7.69
C GLN A 89 19.29 7.64 -6.59
N HIS A 90 18.26 6.96 -6.06
CA HIS A 90 18.43 5.91 -5.07
C HIS A 90 19.28 4.77 -5.61
N GLU A 91 20.09 4.17 -4.73
CA GLU A 91 20.89 2.98 -5.06
C GLU A 91 20.05 1.70 -5.03
N GLN A 92 19.00 1.68 -4.21
CA GLN A 92 18.14 0.52 -4.00
C GLN A 92 16.72 0.91 -3.56
N ILE A 93 15.82 -0.08 -3.64
CA ILE A 93 14.47 -0.09 -3.09
C ILE A 93 14.36 -1.28 -2.11
N TYR A 94 13.44 -1.23 -1.16
CA TYR A 94 13.41 -2.18 -0.04
C TYR A 94 12.14 -3.04 -0.07
N ALA A 95 12.29 -4.35 -0.22
CA ALA A 95 11.22 -5.31 -0.02
C ALA A 95 10.89 -5.41 1.49
N VAL A 96 9.62 -5.27 1.88
CA VAL A 96 9.21 -5.28 3.30
C VAL A 96 8.08 -6.25 3.64
N ASP A 97 7.54 -6.97 2.65
CA ASP A 97 6.40 -7.86 2.83
C ASP A 97 6.77 -9.27 3.34
N TRP A 98 5.74 -10.01 3.74
CA TRP A 98 5.79 -11.39 4.16
C TRP A 98 4.47 -12.10 3.83
N MET A 99 4.55 -13.21 3.10
CA MET A 99 3.37 -14.04 2.79
C MET A 99 3.24 -15.29 3.66
N GLY A 100 4.28 -15.65 4.41
CA GLY A 100 4.29 -16.89 5.20
C GLY A 100 4.38 -18.15 4.36
N GLY A 101 3.90 -19.27 4.91
CA GLY A 101 3.88 -20.58 4.25
C GLY A 101 2.56 -20.84 3.52
N SER A 102 2.43 -22.00 2.89
CA SER A 102 1.26 -22.40 2.08
C SER A 102 -0.04 -22.66 2.85
N ASP A 103 0.02 -22.75 4.17
CA ASP A 103 -1.09 -23.27 5.00
C ASP A 103 -2.03 -22.16 5.51
N VAL A 104 -2.24 -21.12 4.69
CA VAL A 104 -3.10 -19.98 5.04
C VAL A 104 -4.51 -20.25 4.55
N THR A 105 -5.49 -20.21 5.45
CA THR A 105 -6.92 -20.27 5.08
C THR A 105 -7.24 -19.16 4.09
N ASP A 106 -7.94 -19.47 3.00
CA ASP A 106 -8.35 -18.44 2.04
C ASP A 106 -9.40 -17.51 2.68
N VAL A 107 -9.26 -16.19 2.48
CA VAL A 107 -10.25 -15.19 2.90
C VAL A 107 -11.65 -15.52 2.35
N TRP A 108 -11.72 -16.13 1.16
CA TRP A 108 -12.96 -16.53 0.52
C TRP A 108 -13.69 -17.67 1.25
N GLU A 109 -12.97 -18.51 1.99
CA GLU A 109 -13.58 -19.53 2.86
C GLU A 109 -14.31 -18.88 4.04
N VAL A 110 -13.65 -17.94 4.72
CA VAL A 110 -14.26 -17.15 5.81
C VAL A 110 -15.46 -16.36 5.29
N HIS A 111 -15.31 -15.69 4.14
CA HIS A 111 -16.36 -14.93 3.49
C HIS A 111 -17.57 -15.82 3.12
N GLY A 112 -17.33 -16.96 2.49
CA GLY A 112 -18.36 -17.93 2.10
C GLY A 112 -19.08 -18.51 3.32
N TRP A 113 -18.34 -18.84 4.39
CA TRP A 113 -18.91 -19.32 5.64
C TRP A 113 -19.80 -18.24 6.29
N ALA A 114 -19.34 -16.99 6.37
CA ALA A 114 -20.11 -15.89 6.94
C ALA A 114 -21.41 -15.65 6.17
N LYS A 115 -21.34 -15.62 4.83
CA LYS A 115 -22.50 -15.44 3.95
C LYS A 115 -23.57 -16.51 4.18
N LYS A 116 -23.14 -17.76 4.39
CA LYS A 116 -24.04 -18.90 4.57
C LYS A 116 -24.62 -18.99 5.99
N ASN A 117 -23.80 -18.76 7.02
CA ASN A 117 -24.14 -19.09 8.40
C ASN A 117 -24.52 -17.86 9.24
N GLN A 118 -24.07 -16.66 8.87
CA GLN A 118 -24.33 -15.40 9.59
C GLN A 118 -24.69 -14.26 8.61
N PRO A 119 -25.76 -14.38 7.81
CA PRO A 119 -26.04 -13.48 6.69
C PRO A 119 -26.28 -12.01 7.11
N GLN A 120 -26.85 -11.75 8.30
CA GLN A 120 -27.01 -10.37 8.78
C GLN A 120 -25.66 -9.72 9.12
N LEU A 121 -24.75 -10.46 9.76
CA LEU A 121 -23.40 -9.99 10.06
C LEU A 121 -22.57 -9.84 8.77
N PHE A 122 -22.74 -10.76 7.83
CA PHE A 122 -22.12 -10.67 6.52
C PHE A 122 -22.48 -9.36 5.82
N GLU A 123 -23.76 -9.02 5.75
CA GLU A 123 -24.22 -7.76 5.15
C GLU A 123 -23.69 -6.54 5.92
N GLU A 124 -23.66 -6.59 7.24
CA GLU A 124 -23.09 -5.53 8.09
C GLU A 124 -21.61 -5.26 7.76
N ILE A 125 -20.82 -6.33 7.55
CA ILE A 125 -19.37 -6.23 7.32
C ILE A 125 -19.04 -5.90 5.86
N PHE A 126 -19.67 -6.60 4.91
CA PHE A 126 -19.28 -6.63 3.51
C PHE A 126 -20.24 -5.85 2.59
N GLY A 127 -21.44 -5.47 3.03
CA GLY A 127 -22.47 -4.86 2.18
C GLY A 127 -22.16 -3.45 1.68
N TRP A 128 -21.09 -2.82 2.20
CA TRP A 128 -20.70 -1.45 1.81
C TRP A 128 -19.41 -1.38 0.99
N VAL A 129 -18.73 -2.51 0.74
CA VAL A 129 -17.41 -2.52 0.06
C VAL A 129 -17.53 -1.79 -1.28
N PRO A 130 -16.82 -0.66 -1.48
CA PRO A 130 -16.98 0.14 -2.67
C PRO A 130 -16.26 -0.52 -3.84
N GLU A 131 -16.88 -0.48 -5.01
CA GLU A 131 -16.22 -0.75 -6.28
C GLU A 131 -15.42 0.50 -6.65
N LEU A 132 -14.10 0.43 -6.50
CA LEU A 132 -13.18 1.48 -6.92
C LEU A 132 -12.67 1.14 -8.31
N GLU A 133 -13.10 1.91 -9.30
CA GLU A 133 -12.72 1.70 -10.69
C GLU A 133 -11.97 2.90 -11.25
N LEU A 134 -10.93 2.61 -12.04
CA LEU A 134 -10.25 3.59 -12.88
C LEU A 134 -11.04 3.75 -14.19
N THR A 135 -12.02 4.65 -14.17
CA THR A 135 -12.80 4.97 -15.38
C THR A 135 -11.99 5.82 -16.35
N ASP A 136 -12.37 5.83 -17.63
CA ASP A 136 -11.67 6.57 -18.68
C ASP A 136 -11.56 8.09 -18.39
N ASP A 137 -12.59 8.66 -17.77
CA ASP A 137 -12.71 10.07 -17.39
C ASP A 137 -12.00 10.43 -16.07
N LYS A 138 -11.60 9.44 -15.28
CA LYS A 138 -10.87 9.63 -14.03
C LYS A 138 -9.37 9.57 -14.29
N SER A 139 -8.61 10.59 -13.86
CA SER A 139 -7.14 10.58 -13.95
C SER A 139 -6.53 9.55 -13.00
N VAL A 140 -5.33 9.05 -13.29
CA VAL A 140 -4.59 8.19 -12.34
C VAL A 140 -4.39 8.90 -10.99
N LEU A 141 -4.12 10.21 -10.99
CA LEU A 141 -3.99 10.99 -9.76
C LEU A 141 -5.28 10.99 -8.93
N ASP A 142 -6.43 11.22 -9.55
CA ASP A 142 -7.72 11.21 -8.84
C ASP A 142 -8.09 9.82 -8.34
N PHE A 143 -7.76 8.78 -9.09
CA PHE A 143 -7.90 7.40 -8.62
C PHE A 143 -7.03 7.13 -7.40
N TYR A 144 -5.77 7.60 -7.39
CA TYR A 144 -4.90 7.47 -6.22
C TYR A 144 -5.36 8.33 -5.04
N LYS A 145 -6.02 9.48 -5.26
CA LYS A 145 -6.71 10.22 -4.19
C LYS A 145 -7.80 9.37 -3.57
N GLU A 146 -8.63 8.69 -4.37
CA GLU A 146 -9.67 7.78 -3.85
C GLU A 146 -9.07 6.62 -3.06
N LEU A 147 -8.06 5.93 -3.59
CA LEU A 147 -7.37 4.82 -2.91
C LEU A 147 -6.74 5.23 -1.57
N ASN A 148 -6.41 6.51 -1.41
CA ASN A 148 -5.80 7.09 -0.21
C ASN A 148 -6.75 7.98 0.60
N ASP A 149 -8.06 7.92 0.31
CA ASP A 149 -9.06 8.67 1.06
C ASP A 149 -9.15 8.13 2.50
N PRO A 150 -9.01 8.99 3.53
CA PRO A 150 -8.95 8.54 4.92
C PRO A 150 -10.28 7.93 5.39
N VAL A 151 -11.42 8.34 4.80
CA VAL A 151 -12.73 7.80 5.14
C VAL A 151 -12.84 6.39 4.59
N LEU A 152 -12.45 6.16 3.33
CA LEU A 152 -12.37 4.85 2.72
C LEU A 152 -11.43 3.92 3.50
N LEU A 153 -10.19 4.34 3.72
CA LEU A 153 -9.16 3.54 4.39
C LEU A 153 -9.62 3.13 5.80
N ASN A 154 -10.22 4.05 6.57
CA ASN A 154 -10.76 3.74 7.88
C ASN A 154 -11.95 2.76 7.83
N LYS A 155 -12.81 2.85 6.80
CA LYS A 155 -13.88 1.86 6.62
C LYS A 155 -13.30 0.48 6.26
N LEU A 156 -12.31 0.40 5.36
CA LEU A 156 -11.63 -0.86 5.02
C LEU A 156 -11.02 -1.51 6.26
N HIS A 157 -10.34 -0.72 7.09
CA HIS A 157 -9.82 -1.21 8.36
C HIS A 157 -10.91 -1.74 9.30
N LYS A 158 -12.06 -1.04 9.39
CA LYS A 158 -13.20 -1.52 10.18
C LYS A 158 -13.74 -2.84 9.65
N LEU A 159 -13.77 -3.08 8.35
CA LEU A 159 -14.17 -4.38 7.80
C LEU A 159 -13.27 -5.48 8.34
N TYR A 160 -11.94 -5.34 8.23
CA TYR A 160 -11.01 -6.35 8.74
C TYR A 160 -11.14 -6.58 10.25
N VAL A 161 -11.26 -5.51 11.04
CA VAL A 161 -11.49 -5.64 12.49
C VAL A 161 -12.80 -6.37 12.78
N ASN A 162 -13.87 -6.07 12.05
CA ASN A 162 -15.17 -6.71 12.27
C ASN A 162 -15.22 -8.15 11.78
N MET A 163 -14.33 -8.59 10.89
CA MET A 163 -14.20 -10.01 10.55
C MET A 163 -13.90 -10.87 11.79
N ALA A 164 -13.27 -10.33 12.84
CA ALA A 164 -13.07 -11.05 14.10
C ALA A 164 -14.37 -11.49 14.80
N ARG A 165 -15.51 -10.91 14.42
CA ARG A 165 -16.85 -11.27 14.94
C ARG A 165 -17.47 -12.46 14.23
N ILE A 166 -16.91 -12.90 13.11
CA ILE A 166 -17.42 -14.04 12.34
C ILE A 166 -17.14 -15.33 13.10
N GLY A 167 -18.19 -16.10 13.37
CA GLY A 167 -18.14 -17.30 14.20
C GLY A 167 -18.91 -17.13 15.52
N ASP A 168 -18.60 -17.99 16.49
CA ASP A 168 -19.20 -18.00 17.83
C ASP A 168 -18.14 -18.32 18.89
N PHE A 169 -18.48 -18.27 20.17
CA PHE A 169 -17.60 -18.67 21.26
C PHE A 169 -17.09 -20.11 21.05
N GLY A 170 -15.78 -20.26 20.93
CA GLY A 170 -15.13 -21.56 20.67
C GLY A 170 -15.06 -21.97 19.19
N HIS A 171 -15.62 -21.16 18.27
CA HIS A 171 -15.55 -21.38 16.83
C HIS A 171 -15.32 -20.05 16.10
N TYR A 172 -14.08 -19.57 16.15
CA TYR A 172 -13.67 -18.24 15.66
C TYR A 172 -13.31 -18.25 14.18
N VAL A 173 -14.28 -18.50 13.31
CA VAL A 173 -14.06 -18.64 11.86
C VAL A 173 -13.35 -17.43 11.26
N GLY A 174 -13.71 -16.21 11.68
CA GLY A 174 -13.03 -14.99 11.22
C GLY A 174 -11.54 -14.96 11.51
N MET A 175 -11.11 -15.57 12.62
CA MET A 175 -9.71 -15.57 13.06
C MET A 175 -8.81 -16.48 12.23
N GLU A 176 -9.37 -17.44 11.48
CA GLU A 176 -8.60 -18.40 10.68
C GLU A 176 -7.76 -17.70 9.62
N TRP A 177 -8.30 -16.68 8.95
CA TRP A 177 -7.54 -15.82 8.04
C TRP A 177 -6.99 -14.56 8.73
N LEU A 178 -7.75 -13.95 9.63
CA LEU A 178 -7.41 -12.63 10.19
C LEU A 178 -6.10 -12.64 11.00
N THR A 179 -5.77 -13.77 11.64
CA THR A 179 -4.50 -13.91 12.37
C THR A 179 -3.28 -13.85 11.45
N TRP A 180 -3.35 -14.47 10.27
CA TRP A 180 -2.33 -14.33 9.23
C TRP A 180 -2.27 -12.89 8.70
N TRP A 181 -3.41 -12.27 8.41
CA TRP A 181 -3.50 -10.88 7.95
C TRP A 181 -2.83 -9.90 8.91
N TYR A 182 -3.15 -10.01 10.21
CA TYR A 182 -2.53 -9.17 11.24
C TYR A 182 -1.03 -9.44 11.37
N LYS A 183 -0.60 -10.71 11.30
CA LYS A 183 0.81 -11.06 11.33
C LYS A 183 1.58 -10.48 10.15
N ARG A 184 1.05 -10.56 8.93
CA ARG A 184 1.64 -9.95 7.72
C ARG A 184 1.83 -8.45 7.88
N ASN A 185 0.78 -7.73 8.29
CA ASN A 185 0.85 -6.29 8.49
C ASN A 185 1.79 -5.89 9.63
N LEU A 186 1.87 -6.66 10.71
CA LEU A 186 2.80 -6.40 11.80
C LEU A 186 4.25 -6.66 11.38
N ILE A 187 4.49 -7.66 10.53
CA ILE A 187 5.82 -7.90 9.96
C ILE A 187 6.22 -6.77 9.00
N MET A 188 5.31 -6.28 8.16
CA MET A 188 5.57 -5.10 7.32
C MET A 188 5.95 -3.87 8.16
N TYR A 189 5.17 -3.58 9.21
CA TYR A 189 5.54 -2.55 10.20
C TYR A 189 6.95 -2.79 10.77
N SER A 190 7.24 -4.01 11.23
CA SER A 190 8.54 -4.35 11.82
C SER A 190 9.68 -4.15 10.82
N ASN A 191 9.47 -4.45 9.54
CA ASN A 191 10.47 -4.30 8.49
C ASN A 191 10.68 -2.82 8.15
N ILE A 192 9.62 -2.04 8.03
CA ILE A 192 9.70 -0.58 7.84
C ILE A 192 10.44 0.08 9.00
N ALA A 193 10.13 -0.30 10.24
CA ALA A 193 10.81 0.23 11.42
C ALA A 193 12.31 -0.07 11.42
N ARG A 194 12.75 -1.22 10.88
CA ARG A 194 14.17 -1.56 10.72
C ARG A 194 14.90 -0.73 9.67
N LEU A 195 14.18 -0.12 8.71
CA LEU A 195 14.76 0.78 7.72
C LEU A 195 15.09 2.16 8.31
N ILE A 196 14.59 2.48 9.50
CA ILE A 196 14.87 3.72 10.20
C ILE A 196 16.24 3.60 10.89
N ASP A 197 17.26 4.20 10.29
CA ASP A 197 18.64 4.25 10.84
C ASP A 197 19.07 5.67 11.23
N SER A 198 18.21 6.68 11.01
CA SER A 198 18.48 8.09 11.26
C SER A 198 17.18 8.87 11.55
N PRO A 199 17.22 9.93 12.39
CA PRO A 199 16.08 10.83 12.61
C PRO A 199 15.61 11.60 11.36
N GLU A 200 16.48 11.71 10.34
CA GLU A 200 16.18 12.41 9.09
C GLU A 200 15.53 11.51 8.02
N GLU A 201 15.35 10.22 8.35
CA GLU A 201 14.83 9.23 7.42
C GLU A 201 13.38 9.56 7.00
N ARG A 202 13.11 9.45 5.70
CA ARG A 202 11.81 9.67 5.06
C ARG A 202 11.49 8.45 4.21
N ILE A 203 10.69 7.53 4.75
CA ILE A 203 10.33 6.30 4.05
C ILE A 203 8.99 6.48 3.34
N LEU A 204 8.98 6.28 2.03
CA LEU A 204 7.75 6.03 1.29
C LEU A 204 7.49 4.52 1.30
N PHE A 205 6.32 4.09 1.75
CA PHE A 205 5.88 2.71 1.65
C PHE A 205 4.73 2.59 0.64
N ILE A 206 4.97 1.88 -0.48
CA ILE A 206 3.96 1.62 -1.52
C ILE A 206 3.37 0.24 -1.26
N VAL A 207 2.06 0.19 -1.05
CA VAL A 207 1.34 -1.03 -0.64
C VAL A 207 -0.10 -0.99 -1.12
N GLY A 208 -0.76 -2.15 -1.28
CA GLY A 208 -2.19 -2.23 -1.52
C GLY A 208 -3.01 -1.44 -0.48
N SER A 209 -4.06 -0.75 -0.93
CA SER A 209 -4.88 0.13 -0.08
C SER A 209 -5.48 -0.54 1.16
N SER A 210 -5.71 -1.86 1.09
CA SER A 210 -6.17 -2.70 2.20
C SER A 210 -5.22 -2.71 3.40
N HIS A 211 -3.92 -2.53 3.16
CA HIS A 211 -2.86 -2.57 4.18
C HIS A 211 -2.62 -1.21 4.85
N CYS A 212 -2.97 -0.10 4.19
CA CYS A 212 -2.55 1.23 4.61
C CYS A 212 -2.95 1.57 6.04
N SER A 213 -4.23 1.39 6.38
CA SER A 213 -4.73 1.78 7.71
C SER A 213 -4.15 0.95 8.84
N ILE A 214 -3.98 -0.36 8.66
CA ILE A 214 -3.46 -1.22 9.73
C ILE A 214 -1.96 -0.98 9.95
N VAL A 215 -1.17 -0.82 8.89
CA VAL A 215 0.26 -0.50 9.01
C VAL A 215 0.45 0.91 9.59
N SER A 216 -0.31 1.91 9.14
CA SER A 216 -0.26 3.27 9.71
C SER A 216 -0.57 3.26 11.21
N LYS A 217 -1.56 2.48 11.66
CA LYS A 217 -1.86 2.35 13.10
C LYS A 217 -0.71 1.72 13.88
N PHE A 218 -0.08 0.67 13.37
CA PHE A 218 1.11 0.11 14.04
C PHE A 218 2.27 1.10 14.10
N LEU A 219 2.46 1.92 13.06
CA LEU A 219 3.47 2.99 13.06
C LEU A 219 3.15 4.08 14.08
N GLU A 220 1.89 4.51 14.18
CA GLU A 220 1.40 5.48 15.16
C GLU A 220 1.55 4.96 16.60
N GLU A 221 1.07 3.74 16.87
CA GLU A 221 1.16 3.07 18.18
C GLU A 221 2.61 2.77 18.59
N GLY A 222 3.47 2.52 17.61
CA GLY A 222 4.89 2.27 17.84
C GLY A 222 5.70 3.52 18.16
N GLU A 223 5.18 4.72 17.87
CA GLU A 223 5.79 6.05 18.15
C GLU A 223 7.24 6.29 17.65
N ASN A 224 7.79 5.36 16.87
CA ASN A 224 9.16 5.39 16.35
C ASN A 224 9.33 6.38 15.17
N CYS A 225 8.23 6.84 14.57
CA CYS A 225 8.21 7.77 13.45
C CYS A 225 6.95 8.63 13.46
N VAL A 226 6.95 9.71 12.68
CA VAL A 226 5.74 10.46 12.33
C VAL A 226 5.13 9.84 11.09
N VAL A 227 3.88 9.40 11.19
CA VAL A 227 3.10 8.95 10.02
C VAL A 227 2.61 10.18 9.25
N VAL A 228 2.96 10.25 7.98
CA VAL A 228 2.65 11.36 7.09
C VAL A 228 1.50 10.98 6.18
N SER A 229 0.45 11.81 6.17
CA SER A 229 -0.71 11.60 5.30
C SER A 229 -0.32 11.78 3.83
N PRO A 230 -0.65 10.81 2.93
CA PRO A 230 -0.53 10.97 1.49
C PRO A 230 -1.29 12.19 0.95
N GLN A 231 -2.33 12.64 1.66
CA GLN A 231 -3.14 13.77 1.22
C GLN A 231 -2.33 15.06 1.08
N ASN A 232 -1.29 15.21 1.91
CA ASN A 232 -0.39 16.36 1.86
C ASN A 232 0.31 16.53 0.51
N TYR A 233 0.36 15.46 -0.30
CA TYR A 233 1.03 15.42 -1.60
C TYR A 233 0.05 15.19 -2.75
N LEU A 234 -0.97 14.34 -2.55
CA LEU A 234 -1.93 14.01 -3.60
C LEU A 234 -2.96 15.13 -3.86
N TYR A 235 -3.25 15.99 -2.88
CA TYR A 235 -4.31 17.01 -2.95
C TYR A 235 -3.74 18.43 -3.08
N GLU A 236 -2.45 18.58 -3.35
CA GLU A 236 -1.88 19.88 -3.68
C GLU A 236 -2.54 20.42 -4.96
N ASN A 237 -3.34 21.48 -4.82
CA ASN A 237 -4.02 22.11 -5.94
C ASN A 237 -3.02 22.65 -6.98
N HIS A 238 -3.25 22.35 -8.25
CA HIS A 238 -2.62 23.03 -9.37
C HIS A 238 -3.03 24.52 -9.38
N HIS A 239 -2.23 25.37 -8.75
CA HIS A 239 -2.13 26.78 -9.13
C HIS A 239 -0.81 27.00 -9.86
N ALA A 240 -0.66 26.43 -11.06
CA ALA A 240 0.14 26.99 -12.14
C ALA A 240 0.15 26.02 -13.32
N LEU A 241 -0.55 26.38 -14.39
CA LEU A 241 -0.08 26.40 -15.77
C LEU A 241 -1.23 26.97 -16.62
N LYS A 242 -1.34 28.29 -16.60
CA LYS A 242 -1.85 29.10 -17.70
C LYS A 242 -0.68 29.88 -18.27
#